data_AF-A0A524CTU6-F1
#
_entry.id   AF-A0A524CTU6-F1
#
_cell.length_a   1.000
_cell.length_b   1.000
_cell.length_c   1.000
_cell.angle_alpha   90.00
_cell.angle_beta   90.00
_cell.angle_gamma   90.00
#
_symmetry.space_group_name_H-M   'P 1'
#
loop_
_entity.id
_entity.type
_entity.pdbx_description
1 polymer ?
#
loop_
_entity_poly.entity_id
_entity_poly.type
_entity_poly.pdbx_seq_one_letter_code
_entity_poly.pdbx_strand_id
1 'polypeptide(L)'
;MGLLSAHEAIVWWEFQHGLSTSEIASEYEKASKSRPDYVMDLLRKELLTKYGEKGLEKELKRLDEKLDRDKFTDTAYVSRVLNRARSKIEKDLREHARAHRLDVESVQDYKGLLRGFDYQANTEVYIVFTMKLGVVVWYKHDSYAGKLCPECPKEQECRETLDTIMVEYDIDLRPDQEALYMTEQSIAIFNKLAAKEVARYKRQE
;
A
#
# COMPACT_ATOMS: atom_id res chain seq x y z
N MET A 1 -10.87 2.03 -2.67
CA MET A 1 -9.83 2.95 -2.16
C MET A 1 -10.44 4.13 -1.41
N GLY A 2 -11.29 3.90 -0.40
CA GLY A 2 -12.06 5.00 0.23
C GLY A 2 -11.22 6.08 0.95
N LEU A 3 -9.94 5.82 1.25
CA LEU A 3 -9.08 6.74 2.00
C LEU A 3 -8.41 7.81 1.10
N LEU A 4 -7.95 7.43 -0.09
CA LEU A 4 -7.15 8.27 -0.97
C LEU A 4 -7.98 8.77 -2.16
N SER A 5 -7.80 10.04 -2.53
CA SER A 5 -8.26 10.55 -3.81
C SER A 5 -7.44 9.96 -4.96
N ALA A 6 -7.95 10.06 -6.20
CA ALA A 6 -7.23 9.54 -7.38
C ALA A 6 -5.80 10.10 -7.54
N HIS A 7 -5.58 11.40 -7.31
CA HIS A 7 -4.23 11.97 -7.33
C HIS A 7 -3.34 11.37 -6.24
N GLU A 8 -3.87 11.23 -5.02
CA GLU A 8 -3.13 10.65 -3.90
C GLU A 8 -2.79 9.19 -4.14
N ALA A 9 -3.71 8.39 -4.69
CA ALA A 9 -3.50 6.98 -5.02
C ALA A 9 -2.42 6.79 -6.10
N ILE A 10 -2.45 7.60 -7.17
CA ILE A 10 -1.45 7.56 -8.24
C ILE A 10 -0.07 7.90 -7.69
N VAL A 11 0.06 9.03 -6.99
CA VAL A 11 1.35 9.47 -6.43
C VAL A 11 1.85 8.48 -5.37
N TRP A 12 0.97 7.92 -4.55
CA TRP A 12 1.31 6.89 -3.58
C TRP A 12 1.89 5.65 -4.25
N TRP A 13 1.22 5.13 -5.28
CA TRP A 13 1.68 3.96 -6.03
C TRP A 13 3.08 4.17 -6.63
N GLU A 14 3.27 5.26 -7.38
CA GLU A 14 4.54 5.55 -8.03
C GLU A 14 5.67 5.73 -7.00
N PHE A 15 5.37 6.34 -5.85
CA PHE A 15 6.33 6.49 -4.76
C PHE A 15 6.71 5.15 -4.12
N GLN A 16 5.74 4.27 -3.85
CA GLN A 16 6.04 2.93 -3.31
C GLN A 16 6.80 2.05 -4.31
N HIS A 17 6.66 2.30 -5.61
CA HIS A 17 7.43 1.65 -6.68
C HIS A 17 8.77 2.34 -6.97
N GLY A 18 9.27 3.13 -6.01
CA GLY A 18 10.64 3.61 -5.97
C GLY A 18 10.91 4.94 -6.68
N LEU A 19 9.88 5.63 -7.20
CA LEU A 19 10.07 6.97 -7.79
C LEU A 19 10.05 8.06 -6.71
N SER A 20 11.05 8.93 -6.74
CA SER A 20 11.03 10.20 -6.00
C SER A 20 9.99 11.17 -6.56
N THR A 21 9.61 12.19 -5.79
CA THR A 21 8.63 13.20 -6.24
C THR A 21 9.08 13.95 -7.50
N SER A 22 10.38 14.15 -7.69
CA SER A 22 10.96 14.75 -8.90
C SER A 22 10.95 13.79 -10.09
N GLU A 23 11.19 12.50 -9.87
CA GLU A 23 11.13 11.49 -10.93
C GLU A 23 9.69 11.30 -11.40
N ILE A 24 8.73 11.23 -10.46
CA ILE A 24 7.30 11.23 -10.79
C ILE A 24 6.98 12.45 -11.68
N ALA A 25 7.43 13.65 -11.26
CA ALA A 25 7.18 14.85 -12.03
C ALA A 25 7.70 14.77 -13.47
N SER A 26 8.96 14.33 -13.63
CA SER A 26 9.59 14.20 -14.94
C SER A 26 8.97 13.09 -15.80
N GLU A 27 8.58 11.95 -15.22
CA GLU A 27 7.95 10.87 -15.98
C GLU A 27 6.60 11.34 -16.56
N TYR A 28 5.79 12.08 -15.79
CA TYR A 28 4.49 12.58 -16.24
C TYR A 28 4.54 13.76 -17.22
N GLU A 29 5.73 14.32 -17.49
CA GLU A 29 5.94 15.24 -18.63
C GLU A 29 6.01 14.48 -19.96
N LYS A 30 6.43 13.22 -19.94
CA LYS A 30 6.57 12.40 -21.14
C LYS A 30 5.19 12.02 -21.67
N ALA A 31 4.96 12.28 -22.95
CA ALA A 31 3.69 11.94 -23.62
C ALA A 31 3.36 10.43 -23.59
N SER A 32 4.36 9.56 -23.37
CA SER A 32 4.21 8.12 -23.28
C SER A 32 3.81 7.60 -21.90
N LYS A 33 3.95 8.39 -20.82
CA LYS A 33 3.67 7.91 -19.46
C LYS A 33 2.15 7.77 -19.27
N SER A 34 1.71 6.53 -19.15
CA SER A 34 0.35 6.21 -18.74
C SER A 34 0.23 6.23 -17.20
N ARG A 35 -1.02 6.32 -16.74
CA ARG A 35 -1.36 6.13 -15.33
C ARG A 35 -1.20 4.65 -14.97
N PRO A 36 -0.87 4.30 -13.72
CA PRO A 36 -0.76 2.89 -13.32
C PRO A 36 -2.07 2.13 -13.51
N ASP A 37 -2.04 1.06 -14.31
CA ASP A 37 -3.22 0.24 -14.60
C ASP A 37 -3.86 -0.30 -13.32
N TYR A 38 -3.04 -0.75 -12.36
CA TYR A 38 -3.51 -1.23 -11.05
C TYR A 38 -4.39 -0.19 -10.34
N VAL A 39 -3.93 1.07 -10.28
CA VAL A 39 -4.66 2.16 -9.62
C VAL A 39 -5.93 2.49 -10.39
N MET A 40 -5.86 2.53 -11.72
CA MET A 40 -7.02 2.82 -12.57
C MET A 40 -8.09 1.73 -12.45
N ASP A 41 -7.70 0.46 -12.37
CA ASP A 41 -8.62 -0.65 -12.15
C ASP A 41 -9.31 -0.59 -10.78
N LEU A 42 -8.58 -0.23 -9.73
CA LEU A 42 -9.17 -0.02 -8.41
C LEU A 42 -10.16 1.16 -8.41
N LEU A 43 -9.81 2.28 -9.06
CA LEU A 43 -10.69 3.45 -9.19
C LEU A 43 -11.96 3.07 -9.97
N ARG A 44 -11.80 2.35 -11.08
CA ARG A 44 -12.92 1.87 -11.90
C ARG A 44 -13.85 0.97 -11.11
N LYS A 45 -13.31 0.01 -10.34
CA LYS A 45 -14.10 -0.87 -9.47
C LYS A 45 -14.88 -0.07 -8.44
N GLU A 46 -14.24 0.92 -7.79
CA GLU A 46 -14.91 1.78 -6.81
C GLU A 46 -16.04 2.62 -7.44
N LEU A 47 -15.80 3.21 -8.61
CA LEU A 47 -16.82 3.96 -9.35
C LEU A 47 -17.98 3.05 -9.79
N LEU A 48 -17.68 1.83 -10.24
CA LEU A 48 -18.69 0.85 -10.63
C LEU A 48 -19.57 0.48 -9.42
N THR A 49 -18.98 0.20 -8.26
CA THR A 49 -19.72 -0.08 -7.03
C THR A 49 -20.61 1.09 -6.61
N LYS A 50 -20.15 2.33 -6.77
CA LYS A 50 -20.85 3.52 -6.30
C LYS A 50 -21.96 4.01 -7.24
N TYR A 51 -21.74 3.92 -8.55
CA TYR A 51 -22.62 4.54 -9.56
C TYR A 51 -23.29 3.53 -10.49
N GLY A 52 -22.93 2.25 -10.42
CA GLY A 52 -23.39 1.20 -11.32
C GLY A 52 -22.92 1.39 -12.76
N GLU A 53 -23.24 0.45 -13.64
CA GLU A 53 -22.79 0.48 -15.05
C GLU A 53 -23.27 1.73 -15.79
N LYS A 54 -24.51 2.17 -15.55
CA LYS A 54 -25.12 3.32 -16.21
C LYS A 54 -24.45 4.65 -15.86
N GLY A 55 -23.86 4.76 -14.65
CA GLY A 55 -23.16 5.95 -14.20
C GLY A 55 -21.65 5.90 -14.45
N LEU A 56 -21.08 4.71 -14.65
CA LEU A 56 -19.65 4.49 -14.71
C LEU A 56 -18.96 5.29 -15.82
N GLU A 57 -19.45 5.23 -17.05
CA GLU A 57 -18.83 5.90 -18.20
C GLU A 57 -18.69 7.42 -18.00
N LYS A 58 -19.76 8.03 -17.48
CA LYS A 58 -19.80 9.47 -17.18
C LYS A 58 -18.79 9.85 -16.09
N GLU A 59 -18.70 9.06 -15.02
CA GLU A 59 -17.78 9.35 -13.92
C GLU A 59 -16.32 9.05 -14.28
N LEU A 60 -16.06 8.04 -15.13
CA LEU A 60 -14.73 7.80 -15.70
C LEU A 60 -14.26 8.98 -16.55
N LYS A 61 -15.13 9.50 -17.44
CA LYS A 61 -14.80 10.68 -18.24
C LYS A 61 -14.45 11.90 -17.36
N ARG A 62 -15.22 12.16 -16.31
CA ARG A 62 -14.94 13.25 -15.36
C ARG A 62 -13.65 13.03 -14.59
N LEU A 63 -13.37 11.79 -14.21
CA LEU A 63 -12.12 11.43 -13.56
C LEU A 63 -10.94 11.71 -14.50
N ASP A 64 -11.01 11.28 -15.75
CA ASP A 64 -9.98 11.54 -16.76
C ASP A 64 -9.77 13.03 -16.99
N GLU A 65 -10.83 13.80 -17.20
CA GLU A 65 -10.76 15.27 -17.34
C GLU A 65 -10.11 15.94 -16.12
N LYS A 66 -10.38 15.43 -14.91
CA LYS A 66 -9.77 15.94 -13.67
C LYS A 66 -8.28 15.61 -13.60
N LEU A 67 -7.91 14.38 -13.93
CA LEU A 67 -6.53 13.91 -13.92
C LEU A 67 -5.69 14.56 -15.03
N ASP A 68 -6.29 14.93 -16.17
CA ASP A 68 -5.62 15.61 -17.28
C ASP A 68 -5.36 17.09 -17.00
N ARG A 69 -6.26 17.75 -16.28
CA ARG A 69 -6.11 19.16 -15.91
C ARG A 69 -4.94 19.36 -14.94
N ASP A 70 -4.87 18.52 -13.91
CA ASP A 70 -3.89 18.64 -12.84
C ASP A 70 -2.72 17.68 -13.08
N LYS A 71 -2.02 17.86 -14.22
CA LYS A 71 -0.91 17.00 -14.62
C LYS A 71 0.13 16.94 -13.51
N PHE A 72 0.62 15.74 -13.20
CA PHE A 72 1.62 15.48 -12.18
C PHE A 72 3.03 15.99 -12.57
N THR A 73 3.16 17.08 -13.33
CA THR A 73 4.41 17.59 -13.90
C THR A 73 5.16 18.55 -12.97
N ASP A 74 4.48 19.10 -11.96
CA ASP A 74 5.11 19.96 -10.96
C ASP A 74 5.53 19.15 -9.72
N THR A 75 6.84 19.10 -9.45
CA THR A 75 7.40 18.42 -8.27
C THR A 75 6.81 18.95 -6.95
N ALA A 76 6.54 20.25 -6.84
CA ALA A 76 5.95 20.84 -5.64
C ALA A 76 4.50 20.39 -5.44
N TYR A 77 3.73 20.26 -6.52
CA TYR A 77 2.41 19.66 -6.50
C TYR A 77 2.45 18.18 -6.08
N VAL A 78 3.31 17.36 -6.72
CA VAL A 78 3.46 15.94 -6.40
C VAL A 78 3.82 15.75 -4.92
N SER A 79 4.78 16.53 -4.41
CA SER A 79 5.17 16.50 -2.99
C SER A 79 4.00 16.84 -2.05
N ARG A 80 3.19 17.86 -2.37
CA ARG A 80 1.99 18.18 -1.57
C ARG A 80 0.95 17.06 -1.62
N VAL A 81 0.76 16.42 -2.77
CA VAL A 81 -0.16 15.29 -2.92
C VAL A 81 0.32 14.10 -2.08
N LEU A 82 1.60 13.74 -2.16
CA LEU A 82 2.19 12.65 -1.38
C LEU A 82 2.08 12.89 0.12
N ASN A 83 2.39 14.11 0.59
CA ASN A 83 2.30 14.43 2.01
C ASN A 83 0.86 14.36 2.53
N ARG A 84 -0.14 14.77 1.74
CA ARG A 84 -1.56 14.58 2.12
C ARG A 84 -1.93 13.11 2.22
N ALA A 85 -1.48 12.27 1.29
CA ALA A 85 -1.70 10.83 1.34
C ALA A 85 -1.08 10.24 2.62
N ARG A 86 0.20 10.55 2.90
CA ARG A 86 0.91 10.11 4.11
C ARG A 86 0.19 10.51 5.39
N SER A 87 -0.24 11.77 5.51
CA SER A 87 -0.96 12.23 6.71
C SER A 87 -2.29 11.52 6.92
N LYS A 88 -3.04 11.23 5.85
CA LYS A 88 -4.29 10.44 5.93
C LYS A 88 -4.02 9.01 6.37
N ILE A 89 -3.02 8.38 5.76
CA ILE A 89 -2.61 7.01 6.07
C ILE A 89 -2.13 6.92 7.51
N GLU A 90 -1.20 7.77 7.95
CA GLU A 90 -0.71 7.78 9.33
C GLU A 90 -1.85 7.90 10.34
N LYS A 91 -2.79 8.81 10.08
CA LYS A 91 -3.95 8.99 10.95
C LYS A 91 -4.75 7.69 11.07
N ASP A 92 -5.06 7.05 9.95
CA ASP A 92 -5.84 5.81 9.89
C ASP A 92 -5.10 4.65 10.60
N LEU A 93 -3.80 4.49 10.35
CA LEU A 93 -2.95 3.50 11.03
C LEU A 93 -2.98 3.67 12.55
N ARG A 94 -2.88 4.91 13.05
CA ARG A 94 -2.92 5.21 14.49
C ARG A 94 -4.30 4.98 15.09
N GLU A 95 -5.37 5.25 14.34
CA GLU A 95 -6.74 4.96 14.77
C GLU A 95 -6.95 3.45 14.95
N HIS A 96 -6.48 2.65 13.99
CA HIS A 96 -6.48 1.18 14.12
C HIS A 96 -5.61 0.70 15.28
N ALA A 97 -4.39 1.22 15.45
CA ALA A 97 -3.52 0.85 16.58
C ALA A 97 -4.19 1.12 17.94
N ARG A 98 -4.88 2.26 18.08
CA ARG A 98 -5.65 2.60 19.29
C ARG A 98 -6.84 1.67 19.49
N ALA A 99 -7.58 1.35 18.44
CA ALA A 99 -8.71 0.43 18.49
C ALA A 99 -8.30 -0.97 18.95
N HIS A 100 -7.13 -1.43 18.48
CA HIS A 100 -6.50 -2.69 18.88
C HIS A 100 -5.68 -2.61 20.17
N ARG A 101 -5.62 -1.45 20.84
CA ARG A 101 -4.88 -1.22 22.09
C ARG A 101 -3.40 -1.61 22.02
N LEU A 102 -2.80 -1.42 20.86
CA LEU A 102 -1.39 -1.74 20.64
C LEU A 102 -0.49 -0.73 21.33
N ASP A 103 0.63 -1.22 21.86
CA ASP A 103 1.77 -0.38 22.20
C ASP A 103 2.54 -0.06 20.92
N VAL A 104 2.52 1.20 20.49
CA VAL A 104 3.06 1.60 19.18
C VAL A 104 4.57 1.73 19.28
N GLU A 105 5.29 0.83 18.60
CA GLU A 105 6.76 0.85 18.57
C GLU A 105 7.30 1.81 17.51
N SER A 106 6.70 1.82 16.32
CA SER A 106 7.14 2.69 15.23
C SER A 106 6.03 2.98 14.23
N VAL A 107 6.09 4.16 13.62
CA VAL A 107 5.24 4.57 12.51
C VAL A 107 6.14 4.99 11.36
N GLN A 108 6.01 4.30 10.22
CA GLN A 108 6.71 4.56 8.97
C GLN A 108 5.66 5.02 7.95
N ASP A 109 5.19 6.25 8.10
CA ASP A 109 4.13 6.86 7.29
C ASP A 109 4.45 6.87 5.78
N TYR A 110 5.72 7.05 5.42
CA TYR A 110 6.23 6.94 4.06
C TYR A 110 6.13 5.53 3.47
N LYS A 111 5.90 4.50 4.29
CA LYS A 111 5.64 3.12 3.85
C LYS A 111 4.24 2.62 4.17
N GLY A 112 3.39 3.51 4.68
CA GLY A 112 2.05 3.13 5.12
C GLY A 112 2.05 2.02 6.18
N LEU A 113 3.10 1.93 6.99
CA LEU A 113 3.32 0.85 7.95
C LEU A 113 3.39 1.41 9.38
N LEU A 114 2.69 0.78 10.31
CA LEU A 114 2.85 0.93 11.73
C LEU A 114 3.20 -0.43 12.32
N ARG A 115 4.14 -0.44 13.27
CA ARG A 115 4.50 -1.63 14.04
C ARG A 115 4.18 -1.39 15.51
N GLY A 116 3.53 -2.35 16.13
CA GLY A 116 3.21 -2.30 17.54
C GLY A 116 3.26 -3.68 18.18
N PHE A 117 3.02 -3.72 19.47
CA PHE A 117 2.93 -4.93 20.25
C PHE A 117 1.57 -5.02 20.96
N ASP A 118 0.95 -6.19 20.89
CA ASP A 118 -0.26 -6.50 21.66
C ASP A 118 0.15 -7.33 22.87
N TYR A 119 0.11 -6.73 24.07
CA TYR A 119 0.46 -7.42 25.31
C TYR A 119 -0.54 -8.51 25.71
N GLN A 120 -1.80 -8.45 25.25
CA GLN A 120 -2.78 -9.48 25.57
C GLN A 120 -2.56 -10.73 24.72
N ALA A 121 -2.26 -10.53 23.44
CA ALA A 121 -1.90 -11.61 22.52
C ALA A 121 -0.41 -12.02 22.64
N ASN A 122 0.40 -11.23 23.35
CA ASN A 122 1.85 -11.38 23.49
C ASN A 122 2.55 -11.57 22.14
N THR A 123 2.22 -10.72 21.17
CA THR A 123 2.77 -10.80 19.82
C THR A 123 2.95 -9.44 19.16
N GLU A 124 3.86 -9.41 18.19
CA GLU A 124 4.10 -8.27 17.31
C GLU A 124 2.96 -8.15 16.30
N VAL A 125 2.54 -6.91 16.04
CA VAL A 125 1.45 -6.58 15.13
C VAL A 125 1.93 -5.55 14.12
N TYR A 126 1.72 -5.85 12.84
CA TYR A 126 1.91 -4.92 11.74
C TYR A 126 0.55 -4.37 11.34
N ILE A 127 0.45 -3.05 11.20
CA ILE A 127 -0.69 -2.40 10.58
C ILE A 127 -0.19 -1.76 9.29
N VAL A 128 -0.72 -2.20 8.16
CA VAL A 128 -0.29 -1.74 6.83
C VAL A 128 -1.47 -1.19 6.05
N PHE A 129 -1.29 -0.05 5.42
CA PHE A 129 -2.26 0.49 4.48
C PHE A 129 -2.11 -0.20 3.12
N THR A 130 -3.22 -0.59 2.51
CA THR A 130 -3.27 -1.00 1.10
C THR A 130 -4.40 -0.25 0.41
N MET A 131 -4.22 0.06 -0.87
CA MET A 131 -5.25 0.67 -1.70
C MET A 131 -6.42 -0.29 -1.95
N LYS A 132 -6.12 -1.58 -2.17
CA LYS A 132 -7.14 -2.60 -2.46
C LYS A 132 -7.91 -3.06 -1.22
N LEU A 133 -7.24 -3.36 -0.11
CA LEU A 133 -7.88 -3.94 1.10
C LEU A 133 -8.14 -2.90 2.20
N GLY A 134 -7.62 -1.67 2.06
CA GLY A 134 -7.64 -0.68 3.13
C GLY A 134 -6.57 -0.97 4.17
N VAL A 135 -6.82 -0.59 5.43
CA VAL A 135 -5.90 -0.89 6.53
C VAL A 135 -6.02 -2.35 6.93
N VAL A 136 -4.91 -3.08 6.80
CA VAL A 136 -4.76 -4.48 7.20
C VAL A 136 -4.03 -4.51 8.54
N VAL A 137 -4.61 -5.22 9.52
CA VAL A 137 -3.98 -5.50 10.82
C VAL A 137 -3.52 -6.95 10.81
N TRP A 138 -2.21 -7.15 10.88
CA TRP A 138 -1.56 -8.45 10.79
C TRP A 138 -0.87 -8.80 12.10
N TYR A 139 -1.43 -9.76 12.82
CA TYR A 139 -0.81 -10.35 14.01
C TYR A 139 0.22 -11.39 13.58
N LYS A 140 1.45 -11.27 14.07
CA LYS A 140 2.45 -12.32 13.87
C LYS A 140 1.99 -13.60 14.57
N HIS A 141 2.00 -14.71 13.85
CA HIS A 141 1.66 -16.02 14.38
C HIS A 141 2.39 -17.13 13.63
N ASP A 142 2.60 -18.26 14.30
CA ASP A 142 3.32 -19.41 13.73
C ASP A 142 2.38 -20.51 13.21
N SER A 143 1.08 -20.45 13.60
CA SER A 143 0.04 -21.38 13.14
C SER A 143 -1.35 -20.78 13.33
N TYR A 144 -2.36 -21.37 12.67
CA TYR A 144 -3.77 -21.05 12.91
C TYR A 144 -4.45 -22.20 13.64
N ALA A 145 -4.85 -21.97 14.90
CA ALA A 145 -5.41 -23.02 15.78
C ALA A 145 -4.54 -24.30 15.83
N GLY A 146 -3.20 -24.13 15.83
CA GLY A 146 -2.23 -25.23 15.85
C GLY A 146 -1.96 -25.88 14.48
N LYS A 147 -2.60 -25.41 13.41
CA LYS A 147 -2.40 -25.92 12.05
C LYS A 147 -1.44 -25.04 11.24
N LEU A 148 -0.56 -25.68 10.49
CA LEU A 148 0.29 -25.02 9.50
C LEU A 148 -0.50 -24.75 8.20
N CYS A 149 -0.01 -23.83 7.37
CA CYS A 149 -0.66 -23.35 6.14
C CYS A 149 -0.48 -24.26 4.92
N PRO A 150 -0.65 -25.59 5.06
CA PRO A 150 -1.46 -26.28 4.03
C PRO A 150 -2.81 -26.75 4.56
N GLU A 151 -2.97 -26.80 5.88
CA GLU A 151 -4.16 -27.33 6.55
C GLU A 151 -5.02 -26.21 7.16
N CYS A 152 -4.62 -24.96 6.91
CA CYS A 152 -5.25 -23.78 7.45
C CYS A 152 -6.47 -23.39 6.61
N PRO A 153 -7.68 -23.30 7.17
CA PRO A 153 -8.88 -22.89 6.44
C PRO A 153 -8.83 -21.41 5.99
N LYS A 154 -7.87 -20.64 6.51
CA LYS A 154 -7.65 -19.22 6.20
C LYS A 154 -6.53 -18.98 5.20
N GLU A 155 -5.94 -20.05 4.66
CA GLU A 155 -4.74 -19.94 3.83
C GLU A 155 -4.92 -19.00 2.64
N GLN A 156 -6.01 -19.18 1.89
CA GLN A 156 -6.31 -18.35 0.72
C GLN A 156 -6.47 -16.86 1.07
N GLU A 157 -7.19 -16.54 2.15
CA GLU A 157 -7.42 -15.16 2.60
C GLU A 157 -6.10 -14.48 3.01
N CYS A 158 -5.26 -15.20 3.75
CA CYS A 158 -3.92 -14.75 4.10
C CYS A 158 -3.05 -14.54 2.84
N ARG A 159 -3.13 -15.46 1.86
CA ARG A 159 -2.35 -15.37 0.63
C ARG A 159 -2.74 -14.16 -0.20
N GLU A 160 -4.04 -13.97 -0.43
CA GLU A 160 -4.57 -12.79 -1.15
C GLU A 160 -4.16 -11.47 -0.48
N THR A 161 -4.10 -11.45 0.85
CA THR A 161 -3.65 -10.30 1.63
C THR A 161 -2.15 -10.03 1.42
N LEU A 162 -1.31 -11.05 1.57
CA LEU A 162 0.14 -10.93 1.42
C LEU A 162 0.55 -10.61 -0.03
N ASP A 163 -0.10 -11.22 -1.02
CA ASP A 163 0.12 -10.90 -2.43
C ASP A 163 -0.24 -9.45 -2.74
N THR A 164 -1.34 -8.95 -2.17
CA THR A 164 -1.74 -7.55 -2.32
C THR A 164 -0.67 -6.61 -1.74
N ILE A 165 -0.13 -6.92 -0.56
CA ILE A 165 0.95 -6.13 0.04
C ILE A 165 2.20 -6.19 -0.83
N MET A 166 2.58 -7.37 -1.33
CA MET A 166 3.76 -7.52 -2.18
C MET A 166 3.66 -6.70 -3.46
N VAL A 167 2.51 -6.74 -4.15
CA VAL A 167 2.27 -5.96 -5.37
C VAL A 167 2.26 -4.46 -5.09
N GLU A 168 1.60 -3.99 -4.02
CA GLU A 168 1.47 -2.55 -3.78
C GLU A 168 2.74 -1.87 -3.28
N TYR A 169 3.66 -2.64 -2.70
CA TYR A 169 4.93 -2.16 -2.13
C TYR A 169 6.17 -2.64 -2.88
N ASP A 170 6.00 -3.23 -4.08
CA ASP A 170 7.09 -3.74 -4.92
C ASP A 170 8.05 -4.68 -4.15
N ILE A 171 7.47 -5.64 -3.41
CA ILE A 171 8.21 -6.60 -2.59
C ILE A 171 8.27 -7.95 -3.28
N ASP A 172 9.48 -8.35 -3.66
CA ASP A 172 9.76 -9.71 -4.10
C ASP A 172 10.32 -10.58 -2.97
N LEU A 173 9.87 -11.83 -2.92
CA LEU A 173 10.49 -12.86 -2.11
C LEU A 173 11.59 -13.55 -2.91
N ARG A 174 12.67 -13.93 -2.24
CA ARG A 174 13.68 -14.79 -2.86
C ARG A 174 13.17 -16.23 -2.94
N PRO A 175 13.72 -17.09 -3.81
CA PRO A 175 13.28 -18.49 -3.92
C PRO A 175 13.35 -19.27 -2.59
N ASP A 176 14.34 -18.99 -1.74
CA ASP A 176 14.44 -19.60 -0.40
C ASP A 176 13.32 -19.14 0.54
N GLN A 177 12.81 -17.92 0.35
CA GLN A 177 11.72 -17.37 1.15
C GLN A 177 10.35 -17.83 0.64
N GLU A 178 10.17 -17.95 -0.68
CA GLU A 178 8.94 -18.47 -1.30
C GLU A 178 8.67 -19.93 -0.91
N ALA A 179 9.72 -20.71 -0.67
CA ALA A 179 9.61 -22.11 -0.25
C ALA A 179 9.18 -22.27 1.23
N LEU A 180 9.21 -21.21 2.03
CA LEU A 180 8.82 -21.26 3.45
C LEU A 180 7.31 -21.39 3.62
N TYR A 181 6.88 -21.79 4.82
CA TYR A 181 5.46 -21.71 5.16
C TYR A 181 5.00 -20.26 5.14
N MET A 182 3.73 -20.04 4.82
CA MET A 182 3.17 -18.70 4.67
C MET A 182 3.32 -17.83 5.94
N THR A 183 3.31 -18.43 7.12
CA THR A 183 3.58 -17.73 8.39
C THR A 183 4.98 -17.11 8.38
N GLU A 184 5.99 -17.84 7.94
CA GLU A 184 7.36 -17.36 7.78
C GLU A 184 7.53 -16.41 6.59
N GLN A 185 6.84 -16.67 5.47
CA GLN A 185 6.79 -15.74 4.34
C GLN A 185 6.27 -14.37 4.79
N SER A 186 5.22 -14.33 5.62
CA SER A 186 4.66 -13.08 6.14
C SER A 186 5.72 -12.28 6.90
N ILE A 187 6.52 -12.95 7.73
CA ILE A 187 7.63 -12.31 8.46
C ILE A 187 8.65 -11.74 7.48
N ALA A 188 9.01 -12.48 6.43
CA ALA A 188 9.92 -12.00 5.40
C ALA A 188 9.37 -10.76 4.67
N ILE A 189 8.09 -10.74 4.32
CA ILE A 189 7.41 -9.62 3.66
C ILE A 189 7.43 -8.39 4.58
N PHE A 190 6.97 -8.51 5.83
CA PHE A 190 6.93 -7.39 6.75
C PHE A 190 8.32 -6.90 7.15
N ASN A 191 9.32 -7.77 7.23
CA ASN A 191 10.70 -7.35 7.44
C ASN A 191 11.25 -6.55 6.27
N LYS A 192 10.98 -6.97 5.03
CA LYS A 192 11.36 -6.20 3.83
C LYS A 192 10.65 -4.85 3.79
N LEU A 193 9.35 -4.84 4.07
CA LEU A 193 8.57 -3.60 4.16
C LEU A 193 9.12 -2.70 5.29
N ALA A 194 9.43 -3.25 6.46
CA ALA A 194 9.92 -2.46 7.59
C ALA A 194 11.38 -2.03 7.46
N ALA A 195 12.20 -2.70 6.64
CA ALA A 195 13.63 -2.43 6.51
C ALA A 195 13.87 -0.99 6.04
N LYS A 196 14.54 -0.17 6.87
CA LYS A 196 14.88 1.23 6.53
C LYS A 196 15.51 1.27 5.13
N GLU A 197 14.86 1.92 4.17
CA GLU A 197 15.54 2.23 2.92
C GLU A 197 16.67 3.20 3.27
N VAL A 198 17.91 2.71 3.19
CA VAL A 198 19.09 3.56 3.12
C VAL A 198 18.84 4.49 1.94
N ALA A 199 18.85 5.80 2.18
CA ALA A 199 18.64 6.81 1.17
C ALA A 199 19.37 6.42 -0.12
N ARG A 200 18.61 6.09 -1.17
CA ARG A 200 19.14 5.83 -2.52
C ARG A 200 19.59 7.17 -3.13
N TYR A 201 20.57 7.82 -2.50
CA TYR A 201 21.37 8.84 -3.14
C TYR A 201 22.25 8.11 -4.15
N LYS A 202 21.74 7.93 -5.37
CA LYS A 202 22.61 7.67 -6.51
C LYS A 202 23.45 8.93 -6.69
N ARG A 203 24.67 8.96 -6.12
CA ARG A 203 25.70 9.87 -6.61
C ARG A 203 25.95 9.47 -8.05
N GLN A 204 25.65 10.38 -8.97
CA GLN A 204 26.20 10.30 -10.32
C GLN A 204 27.73 10.37 -10.16
N GLU A 205 28.42 9.32 -10.60
CA GLU A 205 29.85 9.41 -10.95
C GLU A 205 30.00 10.13 -12.30
#